data_AF-A0A161V506-F1
#
_entry.id   AF-A0A161V506-F1
#
_cell.length_a   1.000
_cell.length_b   1.000
_cell.length_c   1.000
_cell.angle_alpha   90.00
_cell.angle_beta   90.00
_cell.angle_gamma   90.00
#
_symmetry.space_group_name_H-M   'P 1'
#
loop_
_entity.id
_entity.type
_entity.pdbx_description
1 polymer ?
#
loop_
_entity_poly.entity_id
_entity_poly.type
_entity_poly.pdbx_seq_one_letter_code
_entity_poly.pdbx_strand_id
1 'polypeptide(L)'
;MVTRERYLWTVQILVRSDGERLPLVLDANGVPAHYPTCLILSKRSRSLASASLRAVATDLVHLGQCAIRMGIDQNERLENGELIDLSEVSELAELCGVTTTALRRLNSTTVAEIRRGAGFSRSDGVINATKNRRIATAIEYINLIARIGEAQVPAADRRSLSNARKKMITLLREHKVKMRSSRIRAAFSEVELSSVVKFILNGDPAEIWQNETICQRNWALVNLLVTTGIREGELLQLKVDDVDHSENDGHHRQTAG
;
A
#
# COMPACT_ATOMS: atom_id res chain seq x y z
N MET A 1 21.51 -6.27 -22.95
CA MET A 1 21.14 -4.87 -22.73
C MET A 1 19.68 -4.90 -22.33
N VAL A 2 19.37 -4.72 -21.04
CA VAL A 2 18.01 -4.93 -20.51
C VAL A 2 17.07 -3.89 -21.16
N THR A 3 16.07 -4.34 -21.91
CA THR A 3 15.17 -3.48 -22.68
C THR A 3 14.34 -2.63 -21.73
N ARG A 4 14.73 -1.36 -21.53
CA ARG A 4 14.10 -0.43 -20.57
C ARG A 4 12.59 -0.24 -20.81
N GLU A 5 12.09 -0.64 -21.98
CA GLU A 5 10.72 -0.49 -22.45
C GLU A 5 9.70 -1.30 -21.62
N ARG A 6 10.11 -2.37 -20.93
CA ARG A 6 9.19 -3.20 -20.13
C ARG A 6 9.05 -2.78 -18.66
N TYR A 7 9.80 -1.77 -18.21
CA TYR A 7 9.89 -1.47 -16.77
C TYR A 7 8.98 -0.36 -16.28
N LEU A 8 8.54 -0.56 -15.04
CA LEU A 8 7.52 0.20 -14.35
C LEU A 8 8.10 1.51 -13.86
N TRP A 9 7.66 2.63 -14.44
CA TRP A 9 8.31 3.91 -14.29
C TRP A 9 7.60 4.81 -13.28
N THR A 10 6.29 5.04 -13.49
CA THR A 10 5.51 5.99 -12.71
C THR A 10 4.07 5.52 -12.51
N VAL A 11 3.39 6.16 -11.56
CA VAL A 11 1.97 5.94 -11.30
C VAL A 11 1.20 7.18 -11.73
N GLN A 12 0.17 7.01 -12.54
CA GLN A 12 -0.81 8.05 -12.88
C GLN A 12 -2.18 7.68 -12.31
N ILE A 13 -2.95 8.66 -11.84
CA ILE A 13 -4.33 8.43 -11.43
C ILE A 13 -5.26 8.80 -12.58
N LEU A 14 -5.99 7.81 -13.08
CA LEU A 14 -7.10 8.02 -14.00
C LEU A 14 -8.37 8.28 -13.18
N VAL A 15 -9.02 9.41 -13.43
CA VAL A 15 -10.35 9.70 -12.89
C VAL A 15 -11.37 9.27 -13.94
N ARG A 16 -12.19 8.28 -13.59
CA ARG A 16 -13.26 7.77 -14.46
C ARG A 16 -14.48 8.69 -14.40
N SER A 17 -15.41 8.52 -15.35
CA SER A 17 -16.63 9.32 -15.45
C SER A 17 -17.54 9.23 -14.22
N ASP A 18 -17.46 8.12 -13.47
CA ASP A 18 -18.15 7.89 -12.20
C ASP A 18 -17.41 8.50 -10.98
N GLY A 19 -16.32 9.23 -11.21
CA GLY A 19 -15.48 9.82 -10.16
C GLY A 19 -14.48 8.84 -9.54
N GLU A 20 -14.47 7.57 -9.96
CA GLU A 20 -13.54 6.58 -9.44
C GLU A 20 -12.08 6.95 -9.79
N ARG A 21 -11.20 6.87 -8.80
CA ARG A 21 -9.76 7.09 -8.96
C ARG A 21 -9.04 5.76 -9.14
N LEU A 22 -8.69 5.43 -10.39
CA LEU A 22 -7.97 4.22 -10.75
C LEU A 22 -6.47 4.51 -10.96
N PRO A 23 -5.57 3.98 -10.13
CA PRO A 23 -4.14 4.10 -10.39
C PRO A 23 -3.71 3.20 -11.56
N LEU A 24 -2.92 3.77 -12.47
CA LEU A 24 -2.29 3.09 -13.59
C LEU A 24 -0.77 3.14 -13.40
N VAL A 25 -0.10 2.03 -13.69
CA VAL A 25 1.37 1.98 -13.72
C VAL A 25 1.80 2.13 -15.17
N LEU A 26 2.59 3.15 -15.44
CA LEU A 26 3.08 3.46 -16.78
C LEU A 26 4.53 2.99 -16.93
N ASP A 27 4.87 2.58 -18.15
CA ASP A 27 6.24 2.33 -18.56
C ASP A 27 7.02 3.64 -18.83
N ALA A 28 8.24 3.52 -19.33
CA ALA A 28 9.10 4.66 -19.66
C ALA A 28 8.55 5.54 -20.81
N ASN A 29 7.69 4.98 -21.66
CA ASN A 29 7.05 5.68 -22.79
C ASN A 29 5.71 6.32 -22.40
N GLY A 30 5.27 6.15 -21.14
CA GLY A 30 3.99 6.66 -20.66
C GLY A 30 2.80 5.76 -21.02
N VAL A 31 3.04 4.53 -21.47
CA VAL A 31 1.98 3.57 -21.81
C VAL A 31 1.66 2.71 -20.58
N PRO A 32 0.37 2.42 -20.29
CA PRO A 32 0.01 1.52 -19.21
C PRO A 32 0.63 0.12 -19.39
N ALA A 33 1.42 -0.30 -18.40
CA ALA A 33 2.06 -1.61 -18.41
C ALA A 33 1.02 -2.72 -18.22
N HIS A 34 1.11 -3.77 -19.06
CA HIS A 34 0.09 -4.82 -19.14
C HIS A 34 -0.12 -5.58 -17.82
N TYR A 35 0.92 -6.24 -17.28
CA TYR A 35 0.77 -7.04 -16.05
C TYR A 35 0.38 -6.23 -14.80
N PRO A 36 0.95 -5.04 -14.56
CA PRO A 36 0.46 -4.16 -13.50
C PRO A 36 -1.03 -3.83 -13.63
N THR A 37 -1.49 -3.56 -14.85
CA THR A 37 -2.90 -3.27 -15.12
C THR A 37 -3.78 -4.47 -14.79
N CYS A 38 -3.40 -5.68 -15.23
CA CYS A 38 -4.10 -6.92 -14.90
C CYS A 38 -4.19 -7.14 -13.37
N LEU A 39 -3.08 -6.93 -12.65
CA LEU A 39 -3.06 -7.09 -11.20
C LEU A 39 -3.94 -6.06 -10.49
N ILE A 40 -3.87 -4.78 -10.89
CA ILE A 40 -4.68 -3.70 -10.30
C ILE A 40 -6.17 -3.96 -10.54
N LEU A 41 -6.57 -4.36 -11.76
CA LEU A 41 -7.96 -4.68 -12.08
C LEU A 41 -8.48 -5.88 -11.26
N SER A 42 -7.64 -6.90 -11.06
CA SER A 42 -8.01 -8.07 -10.23
C SER A 42 -8.22 -7.72 -8.75
N LYS A 43 -7.58 -6.64 -8.26
CA LYS A 43 -7.77 -6.12 -6.90
C LYS A 43 -8.98 -5.18 -6.84
N ARG A 44 -9.18 -4.36 -7.88
CA ARG A 44 -10.36 -3.49 -8.01
C ARG A 44 -11.65 -4.31 -7.97
N SER A 45 -11.70 -5.46 -8.65
CA SER A 45 -12.88 -6.34 -8.65
C SER A 45 -13.21 -6.94 -7.28
N ARG A 46 -12.30 -6.82 -6.30
CA ARG A 46 -12.51 -7.22 -4.90
C ARG A 46 -12.85 -6.02 -4.00
N SER A 47 -13.29 -4.91 -4.58
CA SER A 47 -13.68 -3.68 -3.88
C SER A 47 -12.59 -3.11 -2.98
N LEU A 48 -11.32 -3.25 -3.38
CA LEU A 48 -10.20 -2.68 -2.62
C LEU A 48 -10.23 -1.14 -2.73
N ALA A 49 -10.01 -0.45 -1.61
CA ALA A 49 -10.01 1.01 -1.58
C ALA A 49 -8.99 1.61 -2.56
N SER A 50 -9.31 2.75 -3.18
CA SER A 50 -8.44 3.44 -4.15
C SER A 50 -7.05 3.74 -3.59
N ALA A 51 -6.96 4.12 -2.31
CA ALA A 51 -5.68 4.32 -1.63
C ALA A 51 -4.84 3.04 -1.56
N SER A 52 -5.46 1.89 -1.32
CA SER A 52 -4.80 0.57 -1.33
C SER A 52 -4.34 0.18 -2.73
N LEU A 53 -5.15 0.43 -3.76
CA LEU A 53 -4.74 0.23 -5.16
C LEU A 53 -3.55 1.11 -5.52
N ARG A 54 -3.52 2.37 -5.06
CA ARG A 54 -2.40 3.29 -5.30
C ARG A 54 -1.12 2.82 -4.61
N ALA A 55 -1.25 2.27 -3.41
CA ALA A 55 -0.16 1.67 -2.68
C ALA A 55 0.44 0.48 -3.45
N VAL A 56 -0.41 -0.40 -4.02
CA VAL A 56 0.01 -1.51 -4.89
C VAL A 56 0.70 -0.98 -6.16
N ALA A 57 0.15 0.02 -6.84
CA ALA A 57 0.75 0.62 -8.03
C ALA A 57 2.15 1.19 -7.74
N THR A 58 2.31 1.85 -6.58
CA THR A 58 3.60 2.40 -6.14
C THR A 58 4.61 1.31 -5.82
N ASP A 59 4.17 0.20 -5.23
CA ASP A 59 5.01 -0.97 -4.99
C ASP A 59 5.45 -1.61 -6.30
N LEU A 60 4.56 -1.69 -7.30
CA LEU A 60 4.90 -2.21 -8.63
C LEU A 60 6.00 -1.36 -9.29
N VAL A 61 5.90 -0.02 -9.26
CA VAL A 61 6.99 0.86 -9.72
C VAL A 61 8.29 0.58 -8.97
N HIS A 62 8.23 0.37 -7.66
CA HIS A 62 9.41 0.01 -6.87
C HIS A 62 10.02 -1.32 -7.33
N LEU A 63 9.21 -2.35 -7.59
CA LEU A 63 9.69 -3.63 -8.13
C LEU A 63 10.31 -3.50 -9.51
N GLY A 64 9.81 -2.59 -10.36
CA GLY A 64 10.47 -2.23 -11.61
C GLY A 64 11.88 -1.68 -11.39
N GLN A 65 12.07 -0.84 -10.39
CA GLN A 65 13.40 -0.33 -10.02
C GLN A 65 14.32 -1.41 -9.45
N CYS A 66 13.77 -2.38 -8.69
CA CYS A 66 14.53 -3.54 -8.24
C CYS A 66 15.05 -4.37 -9.42
N ALA A 67 14.19 -4.65 -10.41
CA ALA A 67 14.57 -5.44 -11.57
C ALA A 67 15.64 -4.74 -12.43
N ILE A 68 15.55 -3.40 -12.59
CA ILE A 68 16.62 -2.60 -13.21
C ILE A 68 17.93 -2.72 -12.42
N ARG A 69 17.87 -2.66 -11.08
CA ARG A 69 19.05 -2.75 -10.22
C ARG A 69 19.71 -4.13 -10.25
N MET A 70 18.92 -5.18 -10.35
CA MET A 70 19.37 -6.57 -10.47
C MET A 70 19.85 -6.88 -11.90
N GLY A 71 19.51 -6.03 -12.88
CA GLY A 71 19.88 -6.24 -14.28
C GLY A 71 19.12 -7.39 -14.95
N ILE A 72 17.93 -7.73 -14.45
CA ILE A 72 17.14 -8.87 -14.93
C ILE A 72 15.82 -8.42 -15.58
N ASP A 73 15.45 -9.05 -16.70
CA ASP A 73 14.06 -9.03 -17.21
C ASP A 73 13.26 -10.17 -16.60
N GLN A 74 12.74 -9.90 -15.40
CA GLN A 74 11.89 -10.86 -14.69
C GLN A 74 10.60 -11.19 -15.47
N ASN A 75 10.07 -10.25 -16.27
CA ASN A 75 8.81 -10.51 -16.98
C ASN A 75 9.06 -11.52 -18.10
N GLU A 76 10.08 -11.28 -18.93
CA GLU A 76 10.46 -12.17 -20.02
C GLU A 76 10.82 -13.58 -19.52
N ARG A 77 11.61 -13.67 -18.45
CA ARG A 77 11.98 -14.97 -17.86
C ARG A 77 10.75 -15.73 -17.37
N LEU A 78 9.88 -15.08 -16.61
CA LEU A 78 8.68 -15.73 -16.06
C LEU A 78 7.67 -16.11 -17.17
N GLU A 79 7.57 -15.31 -18.24
CA GLU A 79 6.80 -15.63 -19.45
C GLU A 79 7.30 -16.93 -20.10
N ASN A 80 8.62 -17.13 -20.14
CA ASN A 80 9.27 -18.31 -20.70
C ASN A 80 9.31 -19.52 -19.73
N GLY A 81 8.72 -19.40 -18.54
CA GLY A 81 8.74 -20.45 -17.51
C GLY A 81 10.04 -20.54 -16.72
N GLU A 82 10.94 -19.58 -16.88
CA GLU A 82 12.17 -19.46 -16.11
C GLU A 82 11.88 -18.73 -14.79
N LEU A 83 11.98 -19.45 -13.68
CA LEU A 83 11.74 -18.88 -12.36
C LEU A 83 12.95 -18.07 -11.87
N ILE A 84 12.68 -17.22 -10.88
CA ILE A 84 13.69 -16.44 -10.16
C ILE A 84 14.41 -17.38 -9.19
N ASP A 85 15.74 -17.29 -9.12
CA ASP A 85 16.56 -18.15 -8.28
C ASP A 85 16.59 -17.73 -6.80
N LEU A 86 17.26 -18.52 -5.95
CA LEU A 86 17.32 -18.26 -4.50
C LEU A 86 18.08 -16.97 -4.15
N SER A 87 19.18 -16.68 -4.86
CA SER A 87 19.97 -15.47 -4.65
C SER A 87 19.16 -14.23 -5.04
N GLU A 88 18.48 -14.29 -6.18
CA GLU A 88 17.64 -13.23 -6.71
C GLU A 88 16.41 -12.98 -5.81
N VAL A 89 15.81 -14.04 -5.24
CA VAL A 89 14.76 -13.91 -4.23
C VAL A 89 15.26 -13.15 -3.00
N SER A 90 16.45 -13.48 -2.53
CA SER A 90 17.06 -12.83 -1.36
C SER A 90 17.39 -11.35 -1.66
N GLU A 91 18.00 -11.08 -2.82
CA GLU A 91 18.30 -9.72 -3.26
C GLU A 91 17.03 -8.88 -3.44
N LEU A 92 15.99 -9.42 -4.10
CA LEU A 92 14.70 -8.75 -4.26
C LEU A 92 14.07 -8.39 -2.90
N ALA A 93 14.15 -9.30 -1.93
CA ALA A 93 13.62 -9.07 -0.59
C ALA A 93 14.41 -8.00 0.19
N GLU A 94 15.72 -7.92 -0.01
CA GLU A 94 16.55 -6.84 0.52
C GLU A 94 16.18 -5.49 -0.11
N LEU A 95 16.06 -5.44 -1.43
CA LEU A 95 15.69 -4.22 -2.16
C LEU A 95 14.29 -3.72 -1.79
N CYS A 96 13.35 -4.61 -1.44
CA CYS A 96 12.05 -4.20 -0.88
C CYS A 96 12.17 -3.38 0.42
N GLY A 97 13.28 -3.52 1.14
CA GLY A 97 13.62 -2.84 2.38
C GLY A 97 14.20 -1.44 2.22
N VAL A 98 14.43 -0.95 1.00
CA VAL A 98 15.00 0.38 0.75
C VAL A 98 14.03 1.34 0.08
N THR A 99 14.26 2.64 0.15
CA THR A 99 13.40 3.65 -0.47
C THR A 99 13.50 3.59 -2.00
N THR A 100 12.39 3.90 -2.69
CA THR A 100 12.38 3.96 -4.16
C THR A 100 13.29 5.09 -4.68
N THR A 101 13.45 6.16 -3.91
CA THR A 101 14.37 7.27 -4.22
C THR A 101 15.82 6.82 -4.20
N ALA A 102 16.25 6.05 -3.19
CA ALA A 102 17.59 5.49 -3.13
C ALA A 102 17.85 4.53 -4.30
N LEU A 103 16.90 3.66 -4.65
CA LEU A 103 17.03 2.79 -5.82
C LEU A 103 17.18 3.59 -7.12
N ARG A 104 16.34 4.60 -7.35
CA ARG A 104 16.44 5.45 -8.54
C ARG A 104 17.77 6.19 -8.62
N ARG A 105 18.30 6.65 -7.48
CA ARG A 105 19.63 7.26 -7.39
C ARG A 105 20.72 6.31 -7.86
N LEU A 106 20.68 5.05 -7.41
CA LEU A 106 21.66 4.03 -7.79
C LEU A 106 21.48 3.53 -9.24
N ASN A 107 20.25 3.56 -9.77
CA ASN A 107 19.96 3.19 -11.15
C ASN A 107 20.30 4.30 -12.16
N SER A 108 20.54 5.52 -11.69
CA SER A 108 20.84 6.67 -12.55
C SER A 108 22.23 6.55 -13.17
N THR A 109 22.31 6.69 -14.50
CA THR A 109 23.57 6.67 -15.26
C THR A 109 24.26 8.03 -15.32
N THR A 110 23.70 9.08 -14.69
CA THR A 110 24.29 10.43 -14.72
C THR A 110 25.53 10.48 -13.83
N VAL A 111 26.69 10.55 -14.49
CA VAL A 111 28.07 10.35 -13.99
C VAL A 111 28.54 11.34 -12.90
N ALA A 112 27.75 12.34 -12.51
CA ALA A 112 28.26 13.44 -11.67
C ALA A 112 28.58 13.06 -10.22
N GLU A 113 27.99 12.00 -9.66
CA GLU A 113 28.21 11.63 -8.25
C GLU A 113 28.29 10.12 -8.05
N ILE A 114 29.21 9.44 -8.73
CA ILE A 114 29.79 8.22 -8.17
C ILE A 114 30.69 8.66 -6.99
N ARG A 115 30.06 9.18 -5.93
CA ARG A 115 30.75 9.44 -4.66
C ARG A 115 31.11 8.05 -4.12
N ARG A 116 32.42 7.80 -4.01
CA ARG A 116 33.01 6.63 -3.33
C ARG A 116 32.30 6.44 -1.98
N GLY A 117 31.42 5.43 -1.91
CA GLY A 117 30.45 5.24 -0.82
C GLY A 117 29.02 4.88 -1.25
N ALA A 118 28.79 4.49 -2.52
CA ALA A 118 27.49 4.22 -3.15
C ALA A 118 26.75 2.95 -2.63
N GLY A 119 26.70 2.75 -1.32
CA GLY A 119 25.84 1.78 -0.65
C GLY A 119 24.53 2.40 -0.16
N PHE A 120 23.60 1.57 0.30
CA PHE A 120 22.44 2.05 1.03
C PHE A 120 22.86 2.58 2.41
N SER A 121 22.33 3.75 2.77
CA SER A 121 22.43 4.28 4.14
C SER A 121 21.28 3.75 5.01
N ARG A 122 21.41 3.84 6.34
CA ARG A 122 20.28 3.62 7.27
C ARG A 122 19.08 4.51 6.94
N SER A 123 19.32 5.73 6.47
CA SER A 123 18.27 6.67 6.04
C SER A 123 17.51 6.20 4.79
N ASP A 124 18.11 5.29 4.02
CA ASP A 124 17.48 4.73 2.83
C ASP A 124 16.59 3.54 3.16
N GLY A 125 16.52 3.08 4.42
CA GLY A 125 15.66 1.98 4.85
C GLY A 125 14.18 2.38 4.96
N VAL A 126 13.28 1.42 4.74
CA VAL A 126 11.84 1.59 5.02
C VAL A 126 11.41 0.78 6.25
N ILE A 127 10.29 1.20 6.85
CA ILE A 127 9.67 0.43 7.94
C ILE A 127 9.24 -0.97 7.48
N ASN A 128 9.23 -1.93 8.41
CA ASN A 128 8.86 -3.34 8.15
C ASN A 128 7.49 -3.50 7.51
N ALA A 129 6.52 -2.64 7.85
CA ALA A 129 5.19 -2.65 7.23
C ALA A 129 5.26 -2.38 5.72
N THR A 130 6.09 -1.44 5.28
CA THR A 130 6.30 -1.12 3.87
C THR A 130 7.06 -2.25 3.17
N LYS A 131 8.14 -2.77 3.78
CA LYS A 131 8.88 -3.92 3.24
C LYS A 131 7.96 -5.12 3.03
N ASN A 132 7.17 -5.50 4.04
CA ASN A 132 6.25 -6.63 3.97
C ASN A 132 5.15 -6.44 2.92
N ARG A 133 4.63 -5.21 2.78
CA ARG A 133 3.64 -4.86 1.76
C ARG A 133 4.22 -5.00 0.36
N ARG A 134 5.44 -4.50 0.13
CA ARG A 134 6.16 -4.66 -1.15
C ARG A 134 6.44 -6.13 -1.46
N ILE A 135 6.91 -6.92 -0.50
CA ILE A 135 7.09 -8.36 -0.67
C ILE A 135 5.76 -9.04 -1.02
N ALA A 136 4.65 -8.64 -0.39
CA ALA A 136 3.33 -9.17 -0.74
C ALA A 136 2.95 -8.84 -2.19
N THR A 137 3.14 -7.59 -2.61
CA THR A 137 2.91 -7.16 -3.99
C THR A 137 3.82 -7.92 -4.97
N ALA A 138 5.09 -8.14 -4.62
CA ALA A 138 6.05 -8.90 -5.43
C ALA A 138 5.59 -10.35 -5.64
N ILE A 139 5.18 -11.02 -4.56
CA ILE A 139 4.66 -12.39 -4.62
C ILE A 139 3.45 -12.47 -5.55
N GLU A 140 2.51 -11.54 -5.43
CA GLU A 140 1.31 -11.53 -6.27
C GLU A 140 1.65 -11.27 -7.75
N TYR A 141 2.53 -10.31 -8.00
CA TYR A 141 2.97 -9.94 -9.35
C TYR A 141 3.76 -11.06 -10.03
N ILE A 142 4.78 -11.61 -9.37
CA ILE A 142 5.59 -12.72 -9.88
C ILE A 142 4.71 -13.95 -10.11
N ASN A 143 3.82 -14.28 -9.18
CA ASN A 143 2.93 -15.43 -9.33
C ASN A 143 1.90 -15.25 -10.46
N LEU A 144 1.48 -14.02 -10.77
CA LEU A 144 0.62 -13.75 -11.93
C LEU A 144 1.33 -14.14 -13.23
N ILE A 145 2.56 -13.67 -13.44
CA ILE A 145 3.31 -13.89 -14.68
C ILE A 145 3.81 -15.34 -14.77
N ALA A 146 4.32 -15.90 -13.67
CA ALA A 146 4.79 -17.29 -13.63
C ALA A 146 3.69 -18.31 -13.99
N ARG A 147 2.42 -18.01 -13.67
CA ARG A 147 1.28 -18.86 -14.08
C ARG A 147 1.03 -18.81 -15.58
N ILE A 148 1.35 -17.69 -16.24
CA ILE A 148 1.25 -17.56 -17.70
C ILE A 148 2.34 -18.44 -18.33
N GLY A 149 3.59 -18.36 -17.87
CA GLY A 149 4.65 -19.24 -18.34
C GLY A 149 4.37 -20.73 -18.11
N GLU A 150 3.81 -21.09 -16.95
CA GLU A 150 3.36 -22.48 -16.68
C GLU A 150 2.32 -23.01 -17.67
N ALA A 151 1.47 -22.13 -18.20
CA ALA A 151 0.47 -22.51 -19.19
C ALA A 151 1.09 -22.78 -20.57
N GLN A 152 2.22 -22.15 -20.89
CA GLN A 152 2.94 -22.32 -22.17
C GLN A 152 3.80 -23.59 -22.21
N VAL A 153 4.19 -24.13 -21.05
CA VAL A 153 5.05 -25.31 -20.95
C VAL A 153 4.26 -26.61 -21.24
N PRO A 154 4.90 -27.64 -21.85
CA PRO A 154 4.30 -28.95 -22.06
C PRO A 154 3.69 -29.55 -20.79
N ALA A 155 2.64 -30.35 -20.96
CA ALA A 155 1.90 -30.92 -19.83
C ALA A 155 2.77 -31.80 -18.90
N ALA A 156 3.82 -32.44 -19.46
CA ALA A 156 4.76 -33.26 -18.71
C ALA A 156 5.54 -32.45 -17.66
N ASP A 157 5.99 -31.25 -18.02
CA ASP A 157 6.85 -30.43 -17.16
C ASP A 157 6.07 -29.47 -16.26
N ARG A 158 4.80 -29.19 -16.60
CA ARG A 158 3.92 -28.26 -15.88
C ARG A 158 3.81 -28.56 -14.38
N ARG A 159 3.78 -29.85 -13.99
CA ARG A 159 3.71 -30.23 -12.57
C ARG A 159 4.99 -29.89 -11.82
N SER A 160 6.16 -30.14 -12.43
CA SER A 160 7.45 -29.81 -11.85
C SER A 160 7.59 -28.30 -11.67
N LEU A 161 7.27 -27.53 -12.72
CA LEU A 161 7.33 -26.07 -12.69
C LEU A 161 6.37 -25.47 -11.66
N SER A 162 5.13 -25.97 -11.56
CA SER A 162 4.16 -25.54 -10.55
C SER A 162 4.65 -25.79 -9.12
N ASN A 163 5.38 -26.87 -8.88
CA ASN A 163 6.01 -27.13 -7.59
C ASN A 163 7.18 -26.18 -7.32
N ALA A 164 8.02 -25.91 -8.33
CA ALA A 164 9.12 -24.96 -8.22
C ALA A 164 8.60 -23.53 -7.95
N ARG A 165 7.55 -23.08 -8.65
CA ARG A 165 6.91 -21.78 -8.40
C ARG A 165 6.39 -21.68 -6.97
N LYS A 166 5.71 -22.72 -6.48
CA LYS A 166 5.21 -22.75 -5.08
C LYS A 166 6.35 -22.61 -4.08
N LYS A 167 7.48 -23.29 -4.31
CA LYS A 167 8.69 -23.18 -3.47
C LYS A 167 9.26 -21.75 -3.50
N MET A 168 9.43 -21.16 -4.68
CA MET A 168 9.88 -19.77 -4.84
C MET A 168 8.97 -18.78 -4.08
N ILE A 169 7.65 -18.93 -4.17
CA ILE A 169 6.70 -18.09 -3.44
C ILE A 169 6.83 -18.27 -1.93
N THR A 170 7.06 -19.50 -1.45
CA THR A 170 7.30 -19.76 -0.03
C THR A 170 8.58 -19.07 0.45
N LEU A 171 9.67 -19.16 -0.32
CA LEU A 171 10.93 -18.49 -0.01
C LEU A 171 10.75 -16.96 0.08
N LEU A 172 10.02 -16.34 -0.86
CA LEU A 172 9.69 -14.91 -0.78
C LEU A 172 8.87 -14.56 0.48
N ARG A 173 7.97 -15.44 0.91
CA ARG A 173 7.18 -15.22 2.13
C ARG A 173 8.02 -15.28 3.40
N GLU A 174 9.03 -16.14 3.44
CA GLU A 174 9.92 -16.29 4.60
C GLU A 174 10.73 -15.01 4.88
N HIS A 175 10.96 -14.18 3.86
CA HIS A 175 11.61 -12.89 4.00
C HIS A 175 10.73 -11.79 4.62
N LYS A 176 9.43 -12.05 4.85
CA LYS A 176 8.57 -11.12 5.56
C LYS A 176 8.94 -11.07 7.03
N VAL A 177 9.12 -9.86 7.54
CA VAL A 177 9.42 -9.65 8.96
C VAL A 177 8.18 -9.95 9.78
N LYS A 178 8.28 -10.82 10.78
CA LYS A 178 7.19 -11.06 11.74
C LYS A 178 6.91 -9.76 12.49
N MET A 179 5.73 -9.18 12.27
CA MET A 179 5.30 -7.99 12.99
C MET A 179 4.42 -8.40 14.16
N ARG A 180 4.64 -7.79 15.33
CA ARG A 180 3.65 -7.85 16.41
C ARG A 180 2.37 -7.18 15.91
N SER A 181 1.22 -7.77 16.27
CA SER A 181 -0.08 -7.23 15.93
C SER A 181 -0.16 -5.74 16.29
N SER A 182 -0.54 -4.92 15.32
CA SER A 182 -0.66 -3.47 15.48
C SER A 182 -1.78 -3.02 16.42
N ARG A 183 -2.46 -3.97 17.11
CA ARG A 183 -3.40 -3.65 18.20
C ARG A 183 -2.73 -2.87 19.35
N ILE A 184 -1.41 -2.90 19.44
CA ILE A 184 -0.59 -2.12 20.37
C ILE A 184 0.16 -1.01 19.61
N ARG A 185 -0.45 -0.39 18.60
CA ARG A 185 0.06 0.90 18.09
C ARG A 185 -0.30 1.95 19.12
N ALA A 186 0.72 2.65 19.63
CA ALA A 186 0.66 3.90 20.40
C ALA A 186 -0.78 4.33 20.72
N ALA A 187 -1.43 3.61 21.63
CA ALA A 187 -2.59 4.16 22.29
C ALA A 187 -2.04 5.34 23.06
N PHE A 188 -2.73 6.48 23.02
CA PHE A 188 -2.46 7.54 23.97
C PHE A 188 -2.33 6.91 25.35
N SER A 189 -1.30 7.28 26.09
CA SER A 189 -1.25 6.91 27.50
C SER A 189 -2.57 7.34 28.15
N GLU A 190 -3.01 6.62 29.18
CA GLU A 190 -4.23 6.96 29.91
C GLU A 190 -4.21 8.43 30.39
N VAL A 191 -3.01 8.95 30.67
CA VAL A 191 -2.76 10.35 31.05
C VAL A 191 -3.00 11.32 29.88
N GLU A 192 -2.50 11.03 28.68
CA GLU A 192 -2.69 11.88 27.49
C GLU A 192 -4.17 11.91 27.09
N LEU A 193 -4.83 10.75 27.05
CA LEU A 193 -6.25 10.67 26.72
C LEU A 193 -7.09 11.40 27.78
N SER A 194 -6.78 11.22 29.07
CA SER A 194 -7.44 11.94 30.15
C SER A 194 -7.26 13.46 30.04
N SER A 195 -6.11 13.93 29.57
CA SER A 195 -5.87 15.36 29.38
C SER A 195 -6.71 15.92 28.24
N VAL A 196 -6.80 15.19 27.12
CA VAL A 196 -7.67 15.54 25.99
C VAL A 196 -9.15 15.53 26.41
N VAL A 197 -9.59 14.50 27.14
CA VAL A 197 -10.97 14.41 27.65
C VAL A 197 -11.28 15.54 28.62
N LYS A 198 -10.35 15.88 29.54
CA LYS A 198 -10.51 17.02 30.46
C LYS A 198 -10.63 18.34 29.72
N PHE A 199 -9.83 18.54 28.67
CA PHE A 199 -9.91 19.73 27.82
C PHE A 199 -11.24 19.77 27.05
N ILE A 200 -11.73 18.63 26.55
CA ILE A 200 -13.04 18.56 25.88
C ILE A 200 -14.18 18.93 26.83
N LEU A 201 -14.11 18.46 28.09
CA LEU A 201 -15.18 18.68 29.07
C LEU A 201 -15.17 20.07 29.69
N ASN A 202 -13.99 20.67 29.91
CA ASN A 202 -13.84 21.88 30.74
C ASN A 202 -13.00 22.99 30.10
N GLY A 203 -12.39 22.75 28.94
CA GLY A 203 -11.56 23.73 28.24
C GLY A 203 -12.39 24.61 27.31
N ASP A 204 -11.75 25.67 26.82
CA ASP A 204 -12.31 26.54 25.79
C ASP A 204 -11.61 26.27 24.44
N PRO A 205 -12.32 25.77 23.41
CA PRO A 205 -11.72 25.52 22.11
C PRO A 205 -11.20 26.78 21.40
N ALA A 206 -11.65 27.98 21.80
CA ALA A 206 -11.14 29.25 21.27
C ALA A 206 -9.67 29.50 21.67
N GLU A 207 -9.17 28.86 22.73
CA GLU A 207 -7.74 28.91 23.11
C GLU A 207 -6.82 28.26 22.06
N ILE A 208 -7.36 27.31 21.27
CA ILE A 208 -6.62 26.60 20.22
C ILE A 208 -6.92 27.21 18.84
N TRP A 209 -8.19 27.49 18.55
CA TRP A 209 -8.63 27.99 17.24
C TRP A 209 -9.33 29.34 17.38
N GLN A 210 -8.61 30.39 16.99
CA GLN A 210 -9.11 31.77 17.06
C GLN A 210 -10.24 32.08 16.06
N ASN A 211 -10.31 31.34 14.94
CA ASN A 211 -11.38 31.49 13.96
C ASN A 211 -12.61 30.69 14.39
N GLU A 212 -13.74 31.37 14.57
CA GLU A 212 -14.97 30.78 15.10
C GLU A 212 -15.49 29.59 14.27
N THR A 213 -15.51 29.69 12.95
CA THR A 213 -16.00 28.60 12.08
C THR A 213 -15.08 27.38 12.13
N ILE A 214 -13.75 27.59 12.13
CA ILE A 214 -12.78 26.49 12.28
C ILE A 214 -12.89 25.88 13.68
N CYS A 215 -13.08 26.71 14.70
CA CYS A 215 -13.25 26.31 16.10
C CYS A 215 -14.45 25.37 16.25
N GLN A 216 -15.65 25.81 15.83
CA GLN A 216 -16.88 25.01 15.89
C GLN A 216 -16.74 23.68 15.15
N ARG A 217 -16.19 23.70 13.93
CA ARG A 217 -15.97 22.48 13.12
C ARG A 217 -15.00 21.52 13.81
N ASN A 218 -13.81 22.00 14.18
CA ASN A 218 -12.77 21.15 14.77
C ASN A 218 -13.21 20.61 16.13
N TRP A 219 -13.95 21.41 16.90
CA TRP A 219 -14.51 20.98 18.17
C TRP A 219 -15.50 19.82 18.01
N ALA A 220 -16.42 19.91 17.06
CA ALA A 220 -17.34 18.81 16.75
C ALA A 220 -16.59 17.54 16.30
N LEU A 221 -15.58 17.68 15.44
CA LEU A 221 -14.76 16.55 14.98
C LEU A 221 -14.01 15.86 16.13
N VAL A 222 -13.37 16.63 17.01
CA VAL A 222 -12.65 16.09 18.17
C VAL A 222 -13.59 15.39 19.16
N ASN A 223 -14.76 15.99 19.42
CA ASN A 223 -15.79 15.37 20.26
C ASN A 223 -16.23 14.02 19.69
N LEU A 224 -16.57 13.96 18.40
CA LEU A 224 -16.98 12.71 17.73
C LEU A 224 -15.87 11.65 17.77
N LEU A 225 -14.61 12.02 17.55
CA LEU A 225 -13.48 11.09 17.62
C LEU A 225 -13.32 10.48 19.02
N VAL A 226 -13.44 11.30 20.06
CA VAL A 226 -13.24 10.85 21.44
C VAL A 226 -14.43 10.05 21.96
N THR A 227 -15.66 10.42 21.62
CA THR A 227 -16.87 9.74 22.14
C THR A 227 -17.20 8.45 21.41
N THR A 228 -16.97 8.39 20.09
CA THR A 228 -17.39 7.23 19.27
C THR A 228 -16.23 6.31 18.88
N GLY A 229 -14.99 6.82 18.88
CA GLY A 229 -13.83 6.08 18.37
C GLY A 229 -13.88 5.82 16.85
N ILE A 230 -14.72 6.56 16.11
CA ILE A 230 -14.85 6.47 14.65
C ILE A 230 -13.51 6.73 13.95
N ARG A 231 -13.25 6.09 12.82
CA ARG A 231 -12.00 6.34 12.07
C ARG A 231 -12.04 7.70 11.41
N GLU A 232 -10.89 8.37 11.29
CA GLU A 232 -10.76 9.68 10.61
C GLU A 232 -11.41 9.69 9.22
N GLY A 233 -11.22 8.62 8.44
CA GLY A 233 -11.81 8.51 7.10
C GLY A 233 -13.33 8.33 7.09
N GLU A 234 -13.91 7.76 8.15
CA GLU A 234 -15.36 7.62 8.33
C GLU A 234 -15.96 8.96 8.78
N LEU A 235 -15.30 9.66 9.71
CA LEU A 235 -15.68 10.99 10.17
C LEU A 235 -15.74 12.02 9.03
N LEU A 236 -14.76 11.98 8.12
CA LEU A 236 -14.72 12.88 6.95
C LEU A 236 -15.81 12.58 5.91
N GLN A 237 -16.47 11.44 5.99
CA GLN A 237 -17.56 11.05 5.09
C GLN A 237 -18.94 11.20 5.73
N LEU A 238 -19.00 11.63 7.00
CA LEU A 238 -20.24 11.79 7.74
C LEU A 238 -21.13 12.84 7.06
N LYS A 239 -22.39 12.47 6.83
CA LYS A 239 -23.44 13.32 6.28
C LYS A 239 -24.44 13.69 7.35
N VAL A 240 -25.20 14.74 7.10
CA VAL A 240 -26.29 15.17 8.00
C VAL A 240 -27.31 14.03 8.20
N ASP A 241 -27.61 13.28 7.12
CA ASP A 241 -28.56 12.16 7.15
C ASP A 241 -28.06 10.95 7.96
N ASP A 242 -26.79 10.90 8.34
CA ASP A 242 -26.24 9.82 9.18
C ASP A 242 -26.53 10.04 10.68
N VAL A 243 -27.11 11.19 11.05
CA VAL A 243 -27.45 11.54 12.44
C VAL A 243 -28.94 11.36 12.66
N ASP A 244 -29.31 10.28 13.35
CA ASP A 244 -30.69 10.07 13.77
C ASP A 244 -31.06 11.05 14.89
N HIS A 245 -32.04 11.93 14.60
CA HIS A 245 -32.62 12.87 15.55
C HIS A 245 -33.86 12.30 16.27
N SER A 246 -34.03 10.98 16.31
CA SER A 246 -35.14 10.37 17.02
C SER A 246 -34.97 10.60 18.53
N GLU A 247 -35.67 11.63 19.02
CA GLU A 247 -35.86 11.85 20.45
C GLU A 247 -36.45 10.58 21.08
N ASN A 248 -35.90 10.25 22.24
CA ASN A 248 -36.33 9.18 23.11
C ASN A 248 -37.79 9.44 23.53
N ASP A 249 -38.76 8.97 22.74
CA ASP A 249 -40.18 9.08 23.03
C ASP A 249 -40.48 8.24 24.28
N GLY A 250 -40.64 8.95 25.40
CA GLY A 250 -40.91 8.38 26.71
C GLY A 250 -42.10 7.43 26.65
N HIS A 251 -41.85 6.16 26.98
CA HIS A 251 -42.90 5.18 27.26
C HIS A 251 -43.69 5.59 28.52
N HIS A 252 -44.61 6.54 28.39
CA HIS A 252 -45.78 6.65 29.26
C HIS A 252 -46.98 6.03 28.54
N ARG A 253 -47.05 4.69 28.57
CA ARG A 253 -48.35 4.02 28.50
C ARG A 253 -49.08 4.32 29.80
N GLN A 254 -49.91 5.35 29.80
CA GLN A 254 -51.02 5.44 30.75
C GLN A 254 -51.97 4.29 30.45
N THR A 255 -52.06 3.35 31.38
CA THR A 255 -53.20 2.45 31.53
C THR A 255 -54.30 3.18 32.31
N ALA A 256 -55.40 3.50 31.64
CA ALA A 256 -56.74 3.71 32.17
C ALA A 256 -57.65 3.58 30.94
N GLY A 257 -58.56 2.61 30.85
CA GLY A 257 -59.68 2.38 31.76
C GLY A 257 -60.92 2.62 30.93
#